data_AF-A0A3S1I0S6-F1
#
_entry.id   AF-A0A3S1I0S6-F1
#
_cell.length_a   1.000
_cell.length_b   1.000
_cell.length_c   1.000
_cell.angle_alpha   90.00
_cell.angle_beta   90.00
_cell.angle_gamma   90.00
#
_symmetry.space_group_name_H-M   'P 1'
#
loop_
_entity.id
_entity.type
_entity.pdbx_description
1 polymer ?
#
loop_
_entity_poly.entity_id
_entity_poly.type
_entity_poly.pdbx_seq_one_letter_code
_entity_poly.pdbx_strand_id
1 'polypeptide(L)'
;VEGTDIWSALEKAPTAREAVERFLRQTAKAYSQTDRPQGCLIALGALHQDSSRGAICHDLRRRRAESRAALLSRLERGVAEGELPENFDCRTAATFYATVQHGMSIQARDGASRAALLATVTGAMAAWKVLAGTDTV
;
A
#
# COMPACT_ATOMS: atom_id res chain seq x y z
N VAL A 1 14.72 -3.02 9.54
CA VAL A 1 15.23 -3.70 8.32
C VAL A 1 14.12 -4.42 7.54
N GLU A 2 12.95 -4.78 8.11
CA GLU A 2 11.84 -5.37 7.31
C GLU A 2 10.81 -4.37 6.77
N GLY A 3 10.61 -3.20 7.42
CA GLY A 3 9.80 -2.12 6.82
C GLY A 3 10.36 -1.65 5.47
N THR A 4 11.68 -1.78 5.29
CA THR A 4 12.39 -1.53 4.03
C THR A 4 12.04 -2.53 2.93
N ASP A 5 11.69 -3.78 3.26
CA ASP A 5 11.37 -4.80 2.24
C ASP A 5 10.05 -4.50 1.52
N ILE A 6 9.05 -4.00 2.26
CA ILE A 6 7.74 -3.57 1.71
C ILE A 6 7.96 -2.52 0.62
N TRP A 7 8.73 -1.47 0.91
CA TRP A 7 8.95 -0.36 -0.01
C TRP A 7 9.98 -0.70 -1.10
N SER A 8 10.96 -1.56 -0.82
CA SER A 8 11.93 -2.01 -1.84
C SER A 8 11.28 -2.75 -3.01
N ALA A 9 10.10 -3.35 -2.78
CA ALA A 9 9.32 -4.01 -3.82
C ALA A 9 8.86 -3.04 -4.92
N LEU A 10 8.63 -1.75 -4.58
CA LEU A 10 8.23 -0.75 -5.56
C LEU A 10 9.37 -0.45 -6.55
N GLU A 11 10.60 -0.43 -6.06
CA GLU A 11 11.77 -0.11 -6.89
C GLU A 11 12.26 -1.28 -7.73
N LYS A 12 12.28 -2.49 -7.16
CA LYS A 12 12.93 -3.66 -7.76
C LYS A 12 12.08 -4.42 -8.77
N ALA A 13 10.78 -4.15 -8.83
CA ALA A 13 9.88 -4.90 -9.69
C ALA A 13 9.93 -4.38 -11.13
N PRO A 14 9.90 -5.29 -12.12
CA PRO A 14 10.03 -4.95 -13.54
C PRO A 14 8.84 -4.14 -14.08
N THR A 15 7.66 -4.31 -13.47
CA THR A 15 6.44 -3.59 -13.86
C THR A 15 5.78 -2.95 -12.64
N ALA A 16 5.05 -1.87 -12.83
CA ALA A 16 4.22 -1.16 -11.87
C ALA A 16 3.16 -2.09 -11.28
N ARG A 17 2.58 -2.97 -12.12
CA ARG A 17 1.65 -4.00 -11.65
C ARG A 17 2.34 -4.96 -10.67
N GLU A 18 3.51 -5.50 -11.03
CA GLU A 18 4.26 -6.38 -10.14
C GLU A 18 4.77 -5.65 -8.89
N ALA A 19 5.16 -4.38 -9.02
CA ALA A 19 5.59 -3.53 -7.93
C ALA A 19 4.50 -3.45 -6.85
N VAL A 20 3.28 -3.11 -7.26
CA VAL A 20 2.12 -3.02 -6.36
C VAL A 20 1.75 -4.38 -5.78
N GLU A 21 1.76 -5.45 -6.59
CA GLU A 21 1.46 -6.79 -6.09
C GLU A 21 2.46 -7.24 -5.02
N ARG A 22 3.77 -7.10 -5.31
CA ARG A 22 4.84 -7.48 -4.38
C ARG A 22 4.77 -6.63 -3.10
N PHE A 23 4.54 -5.32 -3.23
CA PHE A 23 4.32 -4.42 -2.10
C PHE A 23 3.20 -4.91 -1.16
N LEU A 24 2.04 -5.28 -1.71
CA LEU A 24 0.91 -5.78 -0.94
C LEU A 24 1.18 -7.17 -0.34
N ARG A 25 1.83 -8.08 -1.08
CA ARG A 25 2.20 -9.41 -0.57
C ARG A 25 3.22 -9.32 0.57
N GLN A 26 4.20 -8.42 0.48
CA GLN A 26 5.15 -8.18 1.57
C GLN A 26 4.45 -7.54 2.77
N THR A 27 3.50 -6.64 2.54
CA THR A 27 2.63 -6.10 3.60
C THR A 27 1.87 -7.22 4.33
N ALA A 28 1.21 -8.12 3.60
CA ALA A 28 0.49 -9.26 4.18
C ALA A 28 1.41 -10.13 5.04
N LYS A 29 2.63 -10.42 4.55
CA LYS A 29 3.64 -11.18 5.29
C LYS A 29 4.02 -10.45 6.58
N ALA A 30 4.44 -9.19 6.49
CA ALA A 30 4.91 -8.40 7.62
C ALA A 30 3.83 -8.22 8.71
N TYR A 31 2.58 -7.97 8.31
CA TYR A 31 1.52 -7.71 9.30
C TYR A 31 0.99 -8.97 9.98
N SER A 32 1.15 -10.13 9.36
CA SER A 32 0.66 -11.43 9.88
C SER A 32 1.63 -12.13 10.84
N GLN A 33 2.82 -11.59 11.08
CA GLN A 33 3.83 -12.18 11.96
C GLN A 33 3.35 -12.22 13.42
N THR A 34 3.39 -13.40 14.05
CA THR A 34 2.86 -13.64 15.41
C THR A 34 3.89 -13.46 16.53
N ASP A 35 5.17 -13.30 16.18
CA ASP A 35 6.29 -13.06 17.10
C ASP A 35 6.42 -11.57 17.52
N ARG A 36 5.50 -10.71 17.06
CA ARG A 36 5.56 -9.25 17.20
C ARG A 36 4.15 -8.62 17.13
N PRO A 37 3.99 -7.32 17.45
CA PRO A 37 2.72 -6.63 17.28
C PRO A 37 2.27 -6.63 15.80
N GLN A 38 1.05 -7.09 15.56
CA GLN A 38 0.46 -7.13 14.22
C GLN A 38 0.01 -5.76 13.73
N GLY A 39 0.11 -5.55 12.41
CA GLY A 39 -0.15 -4.28 11.74
C GLY A 39 1.02 -3.28 11.79
N CYS A 40 0.74 -2.03 11.42
CA CYS A 40 1.72 -0.95 11.30
C CYS A 40 1.37 0.23 12.19
N LEU A 41 2.32 0.65 13.01
CA LEU A 41 2.20 1.83 13.87
C LEU A 41 1.89 3.10 13.05
N ILE A 42 2.45 3.24 11.86
CA ILE A 42 2.21 4.40 10.99
C ILE A 42 0.76 4.45 10.52
N ALA A 43 0.17 3.29 10.22
CA ALA A 43 -1.22 3.19 9.78
C ALA A 43 -2.22 3.36 10.94
N LEU A 44 -1.93 2.77 12.10
CA LEU A 44 -2.86 2.70 13.24
C LEU A 44 -2.71 3.85 14.24
N GLY A 45 -1.59 4.59 14.22
CA GLY A 45 -1.25 5.57 15.22
C GLY A 45 -1.94 6.94 15.01
N ALA A 46 -2.36 7.53 16.14
CA ALA A 46 -2.87 8.90 16.26
C ALA A 46 -4.01 9.24 15.28
N LEU A 47 -5.01 8.35 15.21
CA LEU A 47 -6.16 8.47 14.31
C LEU A 47 -7.30 9.35 14.88
N HIS A 48 -7.43 9.45 16.21
CA HIS A 48 -8.48 10.27 16.84
C HIS A 48 -8.14 11.76 16.84
N GLN A 49 -9.15 12.63 16.73
CA GLN A 49 -8.96 14.09 16.71
C GLN A 49 -8.31 14.64 17.99
N ASP A 50 -8.59 14.06 19.16
CA ASP A 50 -7.95 14.50 20.42
C ASP A 50 -6.48 14.07 20.52
N SER A 51 -6.07 13.06 19.75
CA SER A 51 -4.67 12.66 19.57
C SER A 51 -3.92 13.43 18.48
N SER A 52 -4.59 14.42 17.85
CA SER A 52 -4.06 15.15 16.69
C SER A 52 -3.12 16.32 16.99
N ARG A 53 -3.00 16.71 18.26
CA ARG A 53 -2.17 17.83 18.69
C ARG A 53 -0.85 17.29 19.24
N GLY A 54 0.22 17.41 18.46
CA GLY A 54 1.57 17.04 18.90
C GLY A 54 2.48 16.58 17.76
N ALA A 55 3.80 16.70 17.97
CA ALA A 55 4.82 16.38 16.98
C ALA A 55 4.73 14.93 16.45
N ILE A 56 4.33 13.98 17.30
CA ILE A 56 4.16 12.57 16.92
C ILE A 56 3.01 12.38 15.92
N CYS A 57 1.86 13.02 16.11
CA CYS A 57 0.75 12.89 15.16
C CYS A 57 1.11 13.50 13.80
N HIS A 58 1.78 14.66 13.81
CA HIS A 58 2.30 15.27 12.59
C HIS A 58 3.27 14.33 11.86
N ASP A 59 4.21 13.71 12.59
CA ASP A 59 5.16 12.75 12.01
C ASP A 59 4.45 11.53 11.40
N LEU A 60 3.47 10.96 12.09
CA LEU A 60 2.71 9.81 11.58
C LEU A 60 1.88 10.17 10.34
N ARG A 61 1.28 11.37 10.29
CA ARG A 61 0.59 11.88 9.10
C ARG A 61 1.53 12.07 7.92
N ARG A 62 2.70 12.67 8.16
CA ARG A 62 3.75 12.84 7.16
C ARG A 62 4.18 11.49 6.59
N ARG A 63 4.45 10.50 7.43
CA ARG A 63 4.83 9.15 7.00
C ARG A 63 3.74 8.45 6.19
N ARG A 64 2.45 8.60 6.54
CA ARG A 64 1.34 8.10 5.71
C ARG A 64 1.29 8.79 4.34
N ALA A 65 1.59 10.08 4.29
CA ALA A 65 1.66 10.81 3.01
C ALA A 65 2.87 10.34 2.17
N GLU A 66 4.01 10.08 2.78
CA GLU A 66 5.22 9.54 2.12
C GLU A 66 4.98 8.15 1.53
N SER A 67 4.30 7.26 2.26
CA SER A 67 3.85 5.96 1.77
C SER A 67 3.05 6.06 0.48
N ARG A 68 2.09 7.00 0.43
CA ARG A 68 1.29 7.26 -0.78
C ARG A 68 2.13 7.89 -1.89
N ALA A 69 3.05 8.78 -1.55
CA ALA A 69 3.94 9.43 -2.52
C ALA A 69 4.87 8.42 -3.21
N ALA A 70 5.37 7.40 -2.49
CA ALA A 70 6.19 6.34 -3.06
C ALA A 70 5.40 5.50 -4.10
N LEU A 71 4.15 5.14 -3.78
CA LEU A 71 3.26 4.47 -4.74
C LEU A 71 2.99 5.35 -5.97
N LEU A 72 2.69 6.63 -5.76
CA LEU A 72 2.45 7.59 -6.83
C LEU A 72 3.66 7.69 -7.76
N SER A 73 4.86 7.88 -7.19
CA SER A 73 6.10 8.00 -7.96
C SER A 73 6.38 6.76 -8.81
N ARG A 74 6.14 5.55 -8.27
CA ARG A 74 6.33 4.31 -9.04
C ARG A 74 5.35 4.20 -10.21
N LEU A 75 4.10 4.62 -10.02
CA LEU A 75 3.08 4.60 -11.07
C LEU A 75 3.38 5.65 -12.15
N GLU A 76 3.75 6.87 -11.75
CA GLU A 76 4.17 7.94 -12.67
C GLU A 76 5.40 7.51 -13.49
N ARG A 77 6.35 6.80 -12.89
CA ARG A 77 7.46 6.17 -13.62
C ARG A 77 6.97 5.17 -14.65
N GLY A 78 5.99 4.32 -14.31
CA GLY A 78 5.40 3.37 -15.26
C GLY A 78 4.76 4.07 -16.46
N VAL A 79 4.10 5.21 -16.26
CA VAL A 79 3.58 6.03 -17.38
C VAL A 79 4.72 6.61 -18.22
N ALA A 80 5.73 7.20 -17.58
CA ALA A 80 6.87 7.82 -18.28
C ALA A 80 7.71 6.82 -19.08
N GLU A 81 7.80 5.57 -18.63
CA GLU A 81 8.50 4.47 -19.30
C GLU A 81 7.63 3.77 -20.36
N GLY A 82 6.38 4.21 -20.56
CA GLY A 82 5.44 3.60 -21.52
C GLY A 82 4.88 2.24 -21.07
N GLU A 83 5.07 1.87 -19.81
CA GLU A 83 4.54 0.64 -19.21
C GLU A 83 3.03 0.75 -18.94
N LEU A 84 2.57 1.95 -18.58
CA LEU A 84 1.17 2.28 -18.33
C LEU A 84 0.65 3.27 -19.38
N PRO A 85 -0.66 3.27 -19.66
CA PRO A 85 -1.27 4.26 -20.54
C PRO A 85 -0.99 5.70 -20.10
N GLU A 86 -0.85 6.63 -21.05
CA GLU A 86 -0.62 8.05 -20.76
C GLU A 86 -1.72 8.69 -19.91
N ASN A 87 -2.95 8.18 -20.03
CA ASN A 87 -4.12 8.63 -19.27
C ASN A 87 -4.35 7.85 -17.97
N PHE A 88 -3.40 7.01 -17.54
CA PHE A 88 -3.52 6.26 -16.29
C PHE A 88 -3.59 7.22 -15.09
N ASP A 89 -4.65 7.13 -14.29
CA ASP A 89 -4.81 7.97 -13.09
C ASP A 89 -3.96 7.44 -11.92
N CYS A 90 -2.68 7.81 -11.94
CA CYS A 90 -1.72 7.45 -10.91
C CYS A 90 -2.17 7.85 -9.50
N ARG A 91 -2.87 9.00 -9.35
CA ARG A 91 -3.25 9.51 -8.03
C ARG A 91 -4.36 8.67 -7.42
N THR A 92 -5.36 8.31 -8.22
CA THR A 92 -6.45 7.43 -7.80
C THR A 92 -5.92 6.05 -7.45
N ALA A 93 -5.08 5.45 -8.32
CA ALA A 93 -4.48 4.15 -8.06
C ALA A 93 -3.60 4.15 -6.79
N ALA A 94 -2.71 5.14 -6.62
CA ALA A 94 -1.87 5.25 -5.43
C ALA A 94 -2.71 5.39 -4.14
N THR A 95 -3.79 6.17 -4.18
CA THR A 95 -4.70 6.35 -3.05
C THR A 95 -5.43 5.06 -2.71
N PHE A 96 -5.93 4.33 -3.71
CA PHE A 96 -6.56 3.03 -3.52
C PHE A 96 -5.62 2.03 -2.84
N TYR A 97 -4.40 1.84 -3.39
CA TYR A 97 -3.46 0.86 -2.86
C TYR A 97 -2.91 1.22 -1.48
N ALA A 98 -2.70 2.51 -1.19
CA ALA A 98 -2.37 2.95 0.17
C ALA A 98 -3.52 2.67 1.15
N THR A 99 -4.76 2.87 0.72
CA THR A 99 -5.95 2.58 1.54
C THR A 99 -6.07 1.09 1.84
N VAL A 100 -5.87 0.22 0.83
CA VAL A 100 -5.84 -1.23 1.02
C VAL A 100 -4.78 -1.62 2.04
N GLN A 101 -3.55 -1.11 1.89
CA GLN A 101 -2.46 -1.39 2.84
C GLN A 101 -2.82 -0.96 4.27
N HIS A 102 -3.43 0.21 4.46
CA HIS A 102 -3.89 0.67 5.77
C HIS A 102 -4.99 -0.24 6.33
N GLY A 103 -5.96 -0.65 5.51
CA GLY A 103 -7.01 -1.59 5.91
C GLY A 103 -6.45 -2.95 6.35
N MET A 104 -5.46 -3.47 5.63
CA MET A 104 -4.75 -4.70 6.02
C MET A 104 -4.09 -4.58 7.39
N SER A 105 -3.60 -3.39 7.75
CA SER A 105 -3.03 -3.15 9.07
C SER A 105 -4.06 -3.27 10.19
N ILE A 106 -5.30 -2.81 9.95
CA ILE A 106 -6.40 -2.91 10.91
C ILE A 106 -6.82 -4.37 11.03
N GLN A 107 -7.07 -5.04 9.91
CA GLN A 107 -7.45 -6.46 9.89
C GLN A 107 -6.42 -7.35 10.61
N ALA A 108 -5.12 -7.11 10.38
CA ALA A 108 -4.07 -7.83 11.07
C ALA A 108 -4.07 -7.58 12.58
N ARG A 109 -4.33 -6.34 13.02
CA ARG A 109 -4.47 -5.99 14.43
C ARG A 109 -5.66 -6.71 15.09
N ASP A 110 -6.74 -6.92 14.33
CA ASP A 110 -7.94 -7.63 14.77
C ASP A 110 -7.79 -9.17 14.69
N GLY A 111 -6.60 -9.67 14.32
CA GLY A 111 -6.28 -11.10 14.32
C GLY A 111 -6.46 -11.81 12.98
N ALA A 112 -6.59 -11.07 11.87
CA ALA A 112 -6.66 -11.69 10.54
C ALA A 112 -5.42 -12.54 10.24
N SER A 113 -5.65 -13.74 9.71
CA SER A 113 -4.58 -14.66 9.34
C SER A 113 -3.82 -14.16 8.10
N ARG A 114 -2.60 -14.68 7.91
CA ARG A 114 -1.82 -14.43 6.68
C ARG A 114 -2.61 -14.79 5.41
N ALA A 115 -3.38 -15.87 5.45
CA ALA A 115 -4.20 -16.29 4.32
C ALA A 115 -5.31 -15.28 4.01
N ALA A 116 -5.97 -14.74 5.04
CA ALA A 116 -6.98 -13.69 4.88
C ALA A 116 -6.39 -12.41 4.29
N LEU A 117 -5.22 -11.96 4.78
CA LEU A 117 -4.54 -10.79 4.21
C LEU A 117 -4.09 -11.02 2.76
N LEU A 118 -3.63 -12.23 2.41
CA LEU A 118 -3.31 -12.56 1.02
C LEU A 118 -4.55 -12.58 0.12
N ALA A 119 -5.72 -12.99 0.63
CA ALA A 119 -6.98 -12.89 -0.10
C ALA A 119 -7.35 -11.42 -0.39
N THR A 120 -7.10 -10.50 0.55
CA THR A 120 -7.23 -9.05 0.31
C THR A 120 -6.34 -8.58 -0.83
N VAL A 121 -5.09 -9.07 -0.92
CA VAL A 121 -4.18 -8.75 -2.03
C VAL A 121 -4.77 -9.22 -3.36
N THR A 122 -5.31 -10.44 -3.42
CA THR A 122 -5.94 -10.97 -4.65
C THR A 122 -7.08 -10.06 -5.12
N GLY A 123 -7.95 -9.61 -4.21
CA GLY A 123 -9.03 -8.67 -4.54
C GLY A 123 -8.51 -7.32 -5.04
N ALA A 124 -7.50 -6.76 -4.38
CA ALA A 124 -6.88 -5.50 -4.79
C ALA A 124 -6.21 -5.57 -6.17
N MET A 125 -5.62 -6.72 -6.52
CA MET A 125 -5.01 -6.93 -7.84
C MET A 125 -6.02 -7.26 -8.95
N ALA A 126 -7.23 -7.70 -8.60
CA ALA A 126 -8.34 -7.79 -9.56
C ALA A 126 -8.79 -6.39 -10.00
N ALA A 127 -8.84 -5.43 -9.07
CA ALA A 127 -9.18 -4.03 -9.36
C ALA A 127 -8.19 -3.33 -10.30
N TRP A 128 -6.94 -3.83 -10.39
CA TRP A 128 -5.91 -3.26 -11.28
C TRP A 128 -6.38 -3.15 -12.74
N LYS A 129 -7.13 -4.13 -13.25
CA LYS A 129 -7.60 -4.12 -14.65
C LYS A 129 -8.49 -2.92 -14.95
N VAL A 130 -9.41 -2.63 -14.02
CA VAL A 130 -10.32 -1.48 -14.11
C VAL A 130 -9.55 -0.18 -13.95
N LEU A 131 -8.64 -0.11 -12.97
CA LEU A 131 -7.82 1.09 -12.75
C LEU A 131 -6.85 1.38 -13.90
N ALA A 132 -6.35 0.34 -14.57
CA ALA A 132 -5.45 0.47 -15.71
C ALA A 132 -6.18 0.74 -17.04
N GLY A 133 -7.51 0.82 -17.03
CA GLY A 133 -8.29 1.06 -18.24
C GLY A 133 -8.15 -0.05 -19.29
N THR A 134 -7.76 -1.27 -18.89
CA THR A 134 -7.61 -2.40 -19.83
C THR A 134 -8.93 -3.06 -20.19
N ASP A 135 -10.03 -2.62 -19.57
CA ASP A 135 -11.39 -3.04 -19.93
C ASP A 135 -12.11 -1.86 -20.58
N THR A 136 -12.07 -1.80 -21.92
CA THR A 136 -13.18 -1.22 -22.69
C THR A 136 -14.42 -2.06 -22.37
N VAL A 137 -15.34 -1.48 -21.59
CA VAL A 137 -16.73 -1.96 -21.51
C VAL A 137 -17.39 -1.84 -22.87
#